data_AF-A0A0P9C977-F1
#
_entry.id   AF-A0A0P9C977-F1
#
_cell.length_a   1.000
_cell.length_b   1.000
_cell.length_c   1.000
_cell.angle_alpha   90.00
_cell.angle_beta   90.00
_cell.angle_gamma   90.00
#
_symmetry.space_group_name_H-M   'P 1'
#
loop_
_entity.id
_entity.type
_entity.pdbx_description
1 polymer ?
#
loop_
_entity_poly.entity_id
_entity_poly.type
_entity_poly.pdbx_seq_one_letter_code
_entity_poly.pdbx_strand_id
1 'polypeptide(L)'
;MDESAPDNRRIPNELEQSDSELEIELEQPLKADPELSNGTELAWPNFEARILKSTVNSVTLEWTPLECALVYSIEKYHKRRSWQQVEWSSSSPVEVTNLEENFVYRLRIKALRLAEDAGSYVAMAISPDVIASTVAAQPSTNCLSRAIRKGQQFLVKRMLRRRPSLIEYPAPNGFLPLANAIIQGEMCIIDVLLSAGCSVHLGNPGNGRTPLHVASLLLRTLAVGSHPVEQEGQPGGDGQ
;
A
#
# COMPACT_ATOMS: atom_id res chain seq x y z
N MET A 1 -2.85 67.88 -47.03
CA MET A 1 -2.40 67.97 -45.63
C MET A 1 -3.31 67.01 -44.87
N ASP A 2 -3.15 65.73 -45.09
CA ASP A 2 -2.13 64.84 -44.52
C ASP A 2 -2.50 64.43 -43.09
N GLU A 3 -2.21 63.16 -42.82
CA GLU A 3 -2.17 62.45 -41.55
C GLU A 3 -3.43 61.80 -40.95
N SER A 4 -3.27 60.47 -40.77
CA SER A 4 -3.58 59.72 -39.55
C SER A 4 -4.77 58.76 -39.55
N ALA A 5 -4.43 57.55 -40.04
CA ALA A 5 -4.55 56.26 -39.35
C ALA A 5 -5.92 55.55 -39.26
N PRO A 6 -5.91 54.19 -39.26
CA PRO A 6 -6.94 53.43 -39.93
C PRO A 6 -7.75 52.49 -39.01
N ASP A 7 -8.72 51.89 -39.67
CA ASP A 7 -9.27 50.55 -39.49
C ASP A 7 -10.33 50.35 -38.40
N ASN A 8 -11.55 50.58 -38.89
CA ASN A 8 -12.81 50.23 -38.28
C ASN A 8 -12.86 48.73 -37.97
N ARG A 9 -13.28 48.44 -36.74
CA ARG A 9 -13.64 47.13 -36.21
C ARG A 9 -14.37 46.28 -37.27
N ARG A 10 -13.66 45.30 -37.83
CA ARG A 10 -14.21 44.23 -38.66
C ARG A 10 -15.08 43.30 -37.84
N ILE A 11 -16.38 43.33 -38.10
CA ILE A 11 -17.32 42.20 -38.06
C ILE A 11 -18.23 42.45 -39.28
N PRO A 12 -18.67 41.46 -40.09
CA PRO A 12 -18.44 40.01 -40.08
C PRO A 12 -17.74 39.51 -41.37
N ASN A 13 -17.21 38.29 -41.38
CA ASN A 13 -16.84 37.61 -42.63
C ASN A 13 -17.62 36.31 -42.75
N GLU A 14 -18.56 36.31 -43.68
CA GLU A 14 -19.25 35.15 -44.22
C GLU A 14 -18.33 34.38 -45.18
N LEU A 15 -18.56 33.06 -45.22
CA LEU A 15 -18.29 32.11 -46.30
C LEU A 15 -16.82 31.73 -46.57
N GLU A 16 -16.48 30.48 -46.27
CA GLU A 16 -16.16 29.46 -47.28
C GLU A 16 -16.11 28.05 -46.66
N GLN A 17 -16.96 27.16 -47.21
CA GLN A 17 -16.70 25.73 -47.49
C GLN A 17 -16.53 24.80 -46.25
N SER A 18 -17.13 23.62 -46.12
CA SER A 18 -17.73 22.66 -47.05
C SER A 18 -18.38 21.54 -46.22
N ASP A 19 -19.46 20.96 -46.75
CA ASP A 19 -20.04 19.69 -46.31
C ASP A 19 -18.98 18.58 -46.17
N SER A 20 -19.07 17.79 -45.10
CA SER A 20 -18.82 16.36 -45.16
C SER A 20 -19.07 15.70 -43.80
N GLU A 21 -20.12 14.88 -43.79
CA GLU A 21 -20.27 13.65 -43.02
C GLU A 21 -18.94 13.04 -42.60
N LEU A 22 -18.76 12.76 -41.30
CA LEU A 22 -17.96 11.63 -40.87
C LEU A 22 -18.66 10.95 -39.69
N GLU A 23 -19.35 9.88 -40.07
CA GLU A 23 -19.78 8.78 -39.22
C GLU A 23 -18.70 8.45 -38.19
N ILE A 24 -19.10 8.38 -36.93
CA ILE A 24 -18.30 7.76 -35.87
C ILE A 24 -18.39 6.26 -36.13
N GLU A 25 -17.53 5.77 -37.02
CA GLU A 25 -17.29 4.34 -37.22
C GLU A 25 -16.81 3.72 -35.90
N LEU A 26 -17.63 2.80 -35.43
CA LEU A 26 -17.33 1.67 -34.55
C LEU A 26 -15.85 1.29 -34.55
N GLU A 27 -15.13 1.57 -33.46
CA GLU A 27 -13.80 0.99 -33.23
C GLU A 27 -13.92 -0.54 -33.22
N GLN A 28 -13.42 -1.13 -34.31
CA GLN A 28 -13.24 -2.56 -34.49
C GLN A 28 -12.21 -3.09 -33.47
N PRO A 29 -12.36 -4.34 -32.99
CA PRO A 29 -11.42 -4.92 -32.04
C PRO A 29 -10.02 -5.02 -32.64
N LEU A 30 -9.03 -4.59 -31.84
CA LEU A 30 -7.60 -4.61 -32.11
C LEU A 30 -7.20 -5.88 -32.90
N LYS A 31 -6.73 -5.68 -34.12
CA LYS A 31 -6.17 -6.73 -34.98
C LYS A 31 -5.00 -7.40 -34.27
N ALA A 32 -5.07 -8.72 -34.12
CA ALA A 32 -4.00 -9.55 -33.61
C ALA A 32 -2.77 -9.43 -34.53
N ASP A 33 -1.61 -9.13 -33.93
CA ASP A 33 -0.31 -9.21 -34.58
C ASP A 33 -0.05 -10.65 -35.09
N PRO A 34 0.22 -10.88 -36.38
CA PRO A 34 0.33 -12.23 -36.94
C PRO A 34 1.77 -12.77 -36.93
N GLU A 35 2.59 -12.44 -35.93
CA GLU A 35 3.96 -12.96 -35.82
C GLU A 35 4.38 -13.25 -34.37
N LEU A 36 3.69 -14.19 -33.71
CA LEU A 36 4.31 -15.10 -32.73
C LEU A 36 3.54 -16.42 -32.63
N SER A 37 3.32 -17.06 -33.78
CA SER A 37 2.95 -18.46 -33.86
C SER A 37 4.18 -19.31 -33.51
N ASN A 38 4.42 -19.51 -32.20
CA ASN A 38 5.11 -20.66 -31.62
C ASN A 38 5.16 -20.51 -30.09
N GLY A 39 4.06 -20.90 -29.48
CA GLY A 39 3.91 -21.05 -28.05
C GLY A 39 2.58 -21.74 -27.85
N THR A 40 2.58 -23.06 -28.02
CA THR A 40 1.46 -23.93 -27.65
C THR A 40 0.85 -23.40 -26.35
N GLU A 41 -0.42 -22.98 -26.40
CA GLU A 41 -1.22 -22.81 -25.20
C GLU A 41 -1.23 -24.15 -24.49
N LEU A 42 -0.28 -24.32 -23.56
CA LEU A 42 -0.22 -25.43 -22.64
C LEU A 42 -1.32 -25.19 -21.60
N ALA A 43 -2.56 -25.24 -22.06
CA ALA A 43 -3.76 -25.19 -21.26
C ALA A 43 -3.91 -26.59 -20.63
N TRP A 44 -3.34 -26.76 -19.45
CA TRP A 44 -3.55 -27.96 -18.65
C TRP A 44 -4.87 -27.80 -17.92
N PRO A 45 -5.92 -28.57 -18.26
CA PRO A 45 -7.29 -28.31 -17.80
C PRO A 45 -7.50 -28.41 -16.28
N ASN A 46 -6.51 -28.91 -15.54
CA ASN A 46 -6.58 -29.08 -14.08
C ASN A 46 -5.48 -28.32 -13.31
N PHE A 47 -4.68 -27.48 -13.98
CA PHE A 47 -3.60 -26.72 -13.32
C PHE A 47 -4.07 -25.31 -12.94
N GLU A 48 -4.82 -25.25 -11.84
CA GLU A 48 -5.34 -23.99 -11.30
C GLU A 48 -4.50 -23.52 -10.12
N ALA A 49 -4.17 -22.23 -10.11
CA ALA A 49 -3.54 -21.57 -8.98
C ALA A 49 -4.58 -20.74 -8.23
N ARG A 50 -4.55 -20.79 -6.90
CA ARG A 50 -5.47 -20.11 -5.98
C ARG A 50 -4.69 -19.39 -4.90
N ILE A 51 -5.26 -18.31 -4.39
CA ILE A 51 -4.70 -17.57 -3.27
C ILE A 51 -5.32 -18.10 -1.98
N LEU A 52 -4.50 -18.64 -1.09
CA LEU A 52 -4.95 -19.09 0.23
C LEU A 52 -5.04 -17.93 1.21
N LYS A 53 -3.99 -17.10 1.23
CA LYS A 53 -3.85 -16.02 2.21
C LYS A 53 -3.06 -14.88 1.60
N SER A 54 -3.48 -13.66 1.89
CA SER A 54 -2.66 -12.47 1.66
C SER A 54 -2.32 -11.80 2.99
N THR A 55 -1.08 -11.37 3.10
CA THR A 55 -0.60 -10.53 4.19
C THR A 55 -0.28 -9.15 3.63
N VAL A 56 0.37 -8.31 4.45
CA VAL A 56 0.80 -6.97 4.06
C VAL A 56 1.88 -7.02 2.97
N ASN A 57 2.84 -7.94 3.09
CA ASN A 57 4.01 -8.03 2.21
C ASN A 57 4.19 -9.39 1.55
N SER A 58 3.21 -10.29 1.71
CA SER A 58 3.28 -11.63 1.15
C SER A 58 1.94 -12.17 0.69
N VAL A 59 1.98 -13.12 -0.23
CA VAL A 59 0.81 -13.85 -0.72
C VAL A 59 1.14 -15.33 -0.72
N THR A 60 0.30 -16.14 -0.10
CA THR A 60 0.37 -17.59 -0.12
C THR A 60 -0.45 -18.12 -1.28
N LEU A 61 0.22 -18.80 -2.20
CA LEU A 61 -0.34 -19.45 -3.37
C LEU A 61 -0.43 -20.96 -3.14
N GLU A 62 -1.53 -21.54 -3.59
CA GLU A 62 -1.74 -22.97 -3.66
C GLU A 62 -2.11 -23.34 -5.08
N TRP A 63 -1.65 -24.50 -5.53
CA TRP A 63 -2.00 -25.05 -6.82
C TRP A 63 -2.00 -26.57 -6.74
N THR A 64 -2.64 -27.20 -7.73
CA THR A 64 -2.62 -28.65 -7.90
C THR A 64 -1.26 -29.09 -8.44
N PRO A 65 -0.47 -29.87 -7.68
CA PRO A 65 0.80 -30.36 -8.19
C PRO A 65 0.56 -31.38 -9.31
N LEU A 66 1.35 -31.27 -10.38
CA LEU A 66 1.35 -32.20 -11.50
C LEU A 66 2.39 -33.29 -11.27
N GLU A 67 2.04 -34.55 -11.52
CA GLU A 67 2.93 -35.72 -11.29
C GLU A 67 4.23 -35.64 -12.10
N CYS A 68 4.20 -35.00 -13.27
CA CYS A 68 5.36 -34.86 -14.16
C CYS A 68 6.15 -33.57 -13.95
N ALA A 69 5.74 -32.69 -13.03
CA ALA A 69 6.43 -31.45 -12.73
C ALA A 69 7.38 -31.63 -11.55
N LEU A 70 8.65 -31.28 -11.75
CA LEU A 70 9.68 -31.36 -10.71
C LEU A 70 9.80 -30.05 -9.94
N VAL A 71 9.64 -28.93 -10.65
CA VAL A 71 9.83 -27.59 -10.09
C VAL A 71 8.77 -26.66 -10.65
N TYR A 72 8.32 -25.73 -9.83
CA TYR A 72 7.43 -24.64 -10.20
C TYR A 72 8.17 -23.31 -10.12
N SER A 73 7.96 -22.47 -11.11
CA SER A 73 8.47 -21.10 -11.16
C SER A 73 7.30 -20.14 -11.05
N ILE A 74 7.32 -19.28 -10.04
CA ILE A 74 6.29 -18.27 -9.81
C ILE A 74 6.78 -16.96 -10.43
N GLU A 75 5.97 -16.40 -11.32
CA GLU A 75 6.28 -15.18 -12.03
C GLU A 75 5.27 -14.09 -11.70
N LYS A 76 5.77 -12.85 -11.59
CA LYS A 76 5.00 -11.63 -11.40
C LYS A 76 5.03 -10.79 -12.66
N TYR A 77 3.88 -10.31 -13.08
CA TYR A 77 3.77 -9.42 -14.23
C TYR A 77 4.33 -8.03 -13.91
N HIS A 78 5.21 -7.53 -14.77
CA HIS A 78 5.75 -6.18 -14.70
C HIS A 78 5.51 -5.44 -16.02
N LYS A 79 4.88 -4.25 -15.98
CA LYS A 79 4.47 -3.51 -17.19
C LYS A 79 5.60 -3.26 -18.20
N ARG A 80 6.83 -3.05 -17.72
CA ARG A 80 8.00 -2.76 -18.58
C ARG A 80 8.90 -3.96 -18.89
N ARG A 81 8.88 -5.00 -18.06
CA ARG A 81 9.84 -6.11 -18.11
C ARG A 81 9.15 -7.44 -18.43
N SER A 82 7.88 -7.39 -18.77
CA SER A 82 7.02 -8.56 -18.91
C SER A 82 7.02 -9.40 -17.64
N TRP A 83 6.93 -10.72 -17.76
CA TRP A 83 6.90 -11.63 -16.63
C TRP A 83 8.28 -11.78 -15.99
N GLN A 84 8.37 -11.51 -14.69
CA GLN A 84 9.59 -11.63 -13.90
C GLN A 84 9.44 -12.80 -12.93
N GLN A 85 10.38 -13.73 -12.96
CA GLN A 85 10.48 -14.81 -12.00
C GLN A 85 10.78 -14.25 -10.60
N VAL A 86 9.95 -14.63 -9.62
CA VAL A 86 10.03 -14.15 -8.23
C VAL A 86 10.50 -15.26 -7.31
N GLU A 87 9.96 -16.47 -7.46
CA GLU A 87 10.19 -17.55 -6.51
C GLU A 87 10.24 -18.91 -7.22
N TRP A 88 11.07 -19.81 -6.69
CA TRP A 88 11.14 -21.20 -7.11
C TRP A 88 10.57 -22.10 -6.01
N SER A 89 9.84 -23.13 -6.40
CA SER A 89 9.26 -24.06 -5.43
C SER A 89 9.13 -25.46 -5.97
N SER A 90 9.38 -26.46 -5.14
CA SER A 90 9.16 -27.88 -5.46
C SER A 90 7.80 -28.40 -4.99
N SER A 91 7.10 -27.67 -4.13
CA SER A 91 5.82 -28.07 -3.54
C SER A 91 4.87 -26.88 -3.37
N SER A 92 3.59 -27.19 -3.22
CA SER A 92 2.51 -26.26 -2.86
C SER A 92 2.04 -26.55 -1.42
N PRO A 93 1.61 -25.55 -0.64
CA PRO A 93 1.54 -24.11 -0.94
C PRO A 93 2.86 -23.36 -0.70
N VAL A 94 3.02 -22.20 -1.35
CA VAL A 94 4.23 -21.35 -1.26
C VAL A 94 3.87 -19.90 -0.96
N GLU A 95 4.67 -19.28 -0.11
CA GLU A 95 4.54 -17.88 0.25
C GLU A 95 5.50 -17.02 -0.58
N VAL A 96 4.94 -16.17 -1.44
CA VAL A 96 5.70 -15.15 -2.17
C VAL A 96 5.86 -13.95 -1.26
N THR A 97 7.09 -13.64 -0.88
CA THR A 97 7.42 -12.53 0.02
C THR A 97 7.92 -11.30 -0.76
N ASN A 98 8.26 -10.21 -0.06
CA ASN A 98 8.77 -8.95 -0.64
C ASN A 98 7.82 -8.29 -1.65
N LEU A 99 6.50 -8.41 -1.43
CA LEU A 99 5.48 -7.67 -2.15
C LEU A 99 5.23 -6.32 -1.48
N GLU A 100 4.87 -5.29 -2.25
CA GLU A 100 4.48 -3.99 -1.71
C GLU A 100 3.10 -4.07 -1.06
N GLU A 101 2.90 -3.27 -0.03
CA GLU A 101 1.64 -3.18 0.70
C GLU A 101 0.52 -2.53 -0.13
N ASN A 102 -0.72 -2.97 0.07
CA ASN A 102 -1.91 -2.41 -0.57
C ASN A 102 -1.80 -2.33 -2.11
N PHE A 103 -1.17 -3.33 -2.73
CA PHE A 103 -0.94 -3.39 -4.17
C PHE A 103 -1.55 -4.65 -4.78
N VAL A 104 -1.98 -4.54 -6.04
CA VAL A 104 -2.55 -5.65 -6.81
C VAL A 104 -1.51 -6.19 -7.77
N TYR A 105 -1.20 -7.47 -7.65
CA TYR A 105 -0.27 -8.20 -8.46
C TYR A 105 -0.98 -9.20 -9.37
N ARG A 106 -0.46 -9.35 -10.58
CA ARG A 106 -0.83 -10.42 -11.50
C ARG A 106 0.30 -11.44 -11.47
N LEU A 107 -0.02 -12.64 -10.99
CA LEU A 107 0.91 -13.73 -10.77
C LEU A 107 0.55 -14.90 -11.68
N ARG A 108 1.54 -15.68 -12.10
CA ARG A 108 1.31 -16.96 -12.79
C ARG A 108 2.32 -17.98 -12.31
N ILE A 109 1.97 -19.26 -12.46
CA ILE A 109 2.82 -20.38 -12.07
C ILE A 109 3.17 -21.15 -13.33
N LYS A 110 4.46 -21.43 -13.51
CA LYS A 110 4.96 -22.31 -14.57
C LYS A 110 5.41 -23.61 -13.95
N ALA A 111 4.84 -24.72 -14.41
CA ALA A 111 5.31 -26.06 -14.06
C ALA A 111 6.42 -26.46 -15.03
N LEU A 112 7.57 -26.86 -14.48
CA LEU A 112 8.78 -27.21 -15.24
C LEU A 112 9.12 -28.68 -15.00
N ARG A 113 9.46 -29.37 -16.08
CA ARG A 113 10.01 -30.73 -16.05
C ARG A 113 11.46 -30.72 -16.52
N LEU A 114 12.22 -31.73 -16.11
CA LEU A 114 13.58 -31.94 -16.61
C LEU A 114 13.49 -32.45 -18.06
N ALA A 115 14.25 -31.85 -18.97
CA ALA A 115 14.42 -32.38 -20.32
C ALA A 115 15.13 -33.73 -20.29
N GLU A 116 14.81 -34.60 -21.25
CA GLU A 116 15.46 -35.91 -21.40
C GLU A 116 16.98 -35.76 -21.65
N ASP A 117 17.40 -34.64 -22.24
CA ASP A 117 18.80 -34.22 -22.39
C ASP A 117 19.36 -33.55 -21.12
N ALA A 118 19.21 -34.19 -19.96
CA ALA A 118 19.89 -34.03 -18.67
C ALA A 118 20.28 -32.63 -18.09
N GLY A 119 19.96 -31.50 -18.72
CA GLY A 119 20.57 -30.21 -18.37
C GLY A 119 19.68 -28.97 -18.49
N SER A 120 18.45 -29.10 -18.99
CA SER A 120 17.54 -27.96 -19.13
C SER A 120 16.15 -28.26 -18.58
N TYR A 121 15.51 -27.24 -18.00
CA TYR A 121 14.12 -27.31 -17.56
C TYR A 121 13.20 -26.80 -18.68
N VAL A 122 12.18 -27.58 -19.03
CA VAL A 122 11.20 -27.23 -20.07
C VAL A 122 9.86 -26.95 -19.42
N ALA A 123 9.26 -25.81 -19.81
CA ALA A 123 7.94 -25.42 -19.33
C ALA A 123 6.89 -26.40 -19.88
N MET A 124 6.26 -27.12 -18.96
CA MET A 124 5.22 -28.09 -19.29
C MET A 124 3.85 -27.44 -19.23
N ALA A 125 3.55 -26.69 -18.18
CA ALA A 125 2.24 -26.07 -17.98
C ALA A 125 2.39 -24.63 -17.50
N ILE A 126 1.42 -23.79 -17.86
CA ILE A 126 1.30 -22.42 -17.34
C ILE A 126 -0.09 -22.28 -16.74
N SER A 127 -0.18 -21.86 -15.49
CA SER A 127 -1.47 -21.59 -14.84
C SER A 127 -2.12 -20.35 -15.47
N PRO A 128 -3.45 -20.21 -15.42
CA PRO A 128 -4.08 -18.93 -15.69
C PRO A 128 -3.57 -17.86 -14.73
N ASP A 129 -3.69 -16.61 -15.13
CA ASP A 129 -3.19 -15.48 -14.37
C ASP A 129 -4.05 -15.25 -13.12
N VAL A 130 -3.39 -15.25 -11.97
CA VAL A 130 -4.00 -15.05 -10.67
C VAL A 130 -3.80 -13.61 -10.22
N ILE A 131 -4.89 -12.94 -9.89
CA ILE A 131 -4.86 -11.57 -9.37
C ILE A 131 -4.80 -11.64 -7.84
N ALA A 132 -3.64 -11.31 -7.28
CA ALA A 132 -3.42 -11.27 -5.84
C ALA A 132 -3.35 -9.82 -5.34
N SER A 133 -4.07 -9.51 -4.26
CA SER A 133 -3.98 -8.22 -3.58
C SER A 133 -3.33 -8.37 -2.22
N THR A 134 -2.27 -7.61 -1.97
CA THR A 134 -1.70 -7.50 -0.63
C THR A 134 -2.58 -6.62 0.25
N VAL A 135 -2.62 -6.94 1.54
CA VAL A 135 -3.43 -6.20 2.51
C VAL A 135 -2.71 -4.89 2.84
N ALA A 136 -3.46 -3.83 3.15
CA ALA A 136 -2.85 -2.61 3.66
C ALA A 136 -2.26 -2.82 5.06
N ALA A 137 -1.08 -2.27 5.33
CA ALA A 137 -0.52 -2.28 6.67
C ALA A 137 -1.50 -1.68 7.68
N GLN A 138 -1.69 -2.39 8.79
CA GLN A 138 -2.44 -1.86 9.91
C GLN A 138 -1.64 -0.74 10.56
N PRO A 139 -2.28 0.38 10.95
CA PRO A 139 -1.57 1.45 11.60
C PRO A 139 -0.95 0.96 12.92
N SER A 140 0.31 1.37 13.16
CA SER A 140 1.07 1.04 14.36
C SER A 140 1.02 2.17 15.38
N THR A 141 1.32 1.86 16.64
CA THR A 141 1.41 2.86 17.73
C THR A 141 2.52 3.88 17.46
N ASN A 142 3.63 3.47 16.85
CA ASN A 142 4.74 4.35 16.44
C ASN A 142 4.32 5.34 15.37
N CYS A 143 3.55 4.88 14.38
CA CYS A 143 3.02 5.75 13.35
C CYS A 143 2.04 6.76 13.96
N LEU A 144 1.19 6.30 14.89
CA LEU A 144 0.22 7.16 15.56
C LEU A 144 0.92 8.24 16.41
N SER A 145 1.90 7.86 17.23
CA SER A 145 2.66 8.83 18.05
C SER A 145 3.42 9.84 17.21
N ARG A 146 3.96 9.42 16.05
CA ARG A 146 4.60 10.33 15.10
C ARG A 146 3.60 11.30 14.47
N ALA A 147 2.40 10.84 14.12
CA ALA A 147 1.33 11.69 13.60
C ALA A 147 0.87 12.72 14.63
N ILE A 148 0.74 12.33 15.91
CA ILE A 148 0.41 13.22 17.03
C ILE A 148 1.46 14.30 17.20
N ARG A 149 2.75 13.92 17.26
CA ARG A 149 3.88 14.86 17.37
C ARG A 149 4.00 15.83 16.18
N LYS A 150 3.41 15.50 15.04
CA LYS A 150 3.39 16.35 13.84
C LYS A 150 2.10 17.15 13.67
N GLY A 151 1.16 17.09 14.63
CA GLY A 151 -0.12 17.82 14.54
C GLY A 151 -1.06 17.29 13.44
N GLN A 152 -0.87 16.06 12.96
CA GLN A 152 -1.59 15.54 11.79
C GLN A 152 -2.96 14.95 12.15
N GLN A 153 -3.91 15.80 12.56
CA GLN A 153 -5.26 15.40 13.01
C GLN A 153 -6.02 14.48 12.03
N PHE A 154 -5.96 14.77 10.72
CA PHE A 154 -6.68 13.98 9.71
C PHE A 154 -6.09 12.58 9.56
N LEU A 155 -4.76 12.47 9.66
CA LEU A 155 -4.08 11.18 9.63
C LEU A 155 -4.42 10.36 10.87
N VAL A 156 -4.37 10.97 12.06
CA VAL A 156 -4.79 10.34 13.33
C VAL A 156 -6.22 9.80 13.21
N LYS A 157 -7.16 10.64 12.74
CA LYS A 157 -8.56 10.21 12.53
C LYS A 157 -8.67 9.03 11.56
N ARG A 158 -7.91 9.02 10.46
CA ARG A 158 -7.91 7.92 9.48
C ARG A 158 -7.33 6.63 10.08
N MET A 159 -6.27 6.72 10.87
CA MET A 159 -5.63 5.58 11.52
C MET A 159 -6.56 4.94 12.56
N LEU A 160 -7.23 5.76 13.39
CA LEU A 160 -8.18 5.28 14.38
C LEU A 160 -9.42 4.62 13.74
N ARG A 161 -9.88 5.09 12.57
CA ARG A 161 -10.94 4.41 11.82
C ARG A 161 -10.51 3.02 11.33
N ARG A 162 -9.24 2.84 10.95
CA ARG A 162 -8.72 1.54 10.49
C ARG A 162 -8.46 0.57 11.65
N ARG A 163 -7.95 1.08 12.78
CA ARG A 163 -7.63 0.28 13.96
C ARG A 163 -7.99 1.06 15.24
N PRO A 164 -9.24 0.93 15.73
CA PRO A 164 -9.69 1.67 16.91
C PRO A 164 -8.97 1.23 18.19
N SER A 165 -8.47 0.00 18.25
CA SER A 165 -7.74 -0.52 19.42
C SER A 165 -6.43 0.22 19.72
N LEU A 166 -5.91 1.04 18.80
CA LEU A 166 -4.68 1.82 19.03
C LEU A 166 -4.78 2.82 20.18
N ILE A 167 -5.98 3.23 20.59
CA ILE A 167 -6.17 4.21 21.67
C ILE A 167 -5.69 3.70 23.04
N GLU A 168 -5.68 2.38 23.24
CA GLU A 168 -5.32 1.75 24.52
C GLU A 168 -3.87 1.29 24.59
N TYR A 169 -3.13 1.32 23.47
CA TYR A 169 -1.74 0.86 23.45
C TYR A 169 -0.76 2.02 23.62
N PRO A 170 0.22 1.89 24.53
CA PRO A 170 1.27 2.90 24.69
C PRO A 170 2.18 2.95 23.45
N ALA A 171 2.69 4.15 23.17
CA ALA A 171 3.77 4.34 22.22
C ALA A 171 5.11 3.88 22.83
N PRO A 172 6.21 3.79 22.05
CA PRO A 172 7.52 3.33 22.55
C PRO A 172 8.09 4.16 23.70
N ASN A 173 7.62 5.39 23.87
CA ASN A 173 7.98 6.26 24.99
C ASN A 173 7.21 5.91 26.28
N GLY A 174 6.38 4.86 26.28
CA GLY A 174 5.59 4.43 27.43
C GLY A 174 4.32 5.24 27.68
N PHE A 175 4.00 6.24 26.85
CA PHE A 175 2.81 7.08 27.00
C PHE A 175 1.67 6.66 26.09
N LEU A 176 0.44 6.75 26.60
CA LEU A 176 -0.78 6.57 25.80
C LEU A 176 -0.92 7.69 24.75
N PRO A 177 -1.67 7.45 23.66
CA PRO A 177 -1.92 8.45 22.63
C PRO A 177 -2.49 9.77 23.18
N LEU A 178 -3.42 9.69 24.14
CA LEU A 178 -4.02 10.87 24.77
C LEU A 178 -3.00 11.66 25.60
N ALA A 179 -2.17 10.99 26.39
CA ALA A 179 -1.10 11.63 27.15
C ALA A 179 -0.08 12.31 26.22
N ASN A 180 0.28 11.65 25.11
CA ASN A 180 1.15 12.24 24.08
C ASN A 180 0.51 13.49 23.47
N ALA A 181 -0.78 13.46 23.11
CA ALA A 181 -1.46 14.64 22.55
C ALA A 181 -1.49 15.83 23.52
N ILE A 182 -1.67 15.56 24.82
CA ILE A 182 -1.62 16.56 25.89
C ILE A 182 -0.21 17.15 26.03
N ILE A 183 0.83 16.32 26.02
CA ILE A 183 2.24 16.79 26.09
C ILE A 183 2.60 17.67 24.90
N GLN A 184 2.09 17.33 23.70
CA GLN A 184 2.32 18.13 22.49
C GLN A 184 1.45 19.39 22.44
N GLY A 185 0.42 19.52 23.29
CA GLY A 185 -0.51 20.66 23.27
C GLY A 185 -1.48 20.66 22.07
N GLU A 186 -1.67 19.51 21.42
CA GLU A 186 -2.44 19.39 20.17
C GLU A 186 -3.95 19.22 20.46
N MET A 187 -4.65 20.33 20.73
CA MET A 187 -6.06 20.32 21.14
C MET A 187 -6.98 19.59 20.14
N CYS A 188 -6.78 19.82 18.84
CA CYS A 188 -7.60 19.16 17.81
C CYS A 188 -7.43 17.63 17.82
N ILE A 189 -6.24 17.14 18.18
CA ILE A 189 -5.95 15.71 18.27
C ILE A 189 -6.52 15.13 19.55
N ILE A 190 -6.49 15.89 20.66
CA ILE A 190 -7.16 15.52 21.91
C ILE A 190 -8.65 15.29 21.65
N ASP A 191 -9.32 16.21 20.95
CA ASP A 191 -10.74 16.08 20.61
C ASP A 191 -11.00 14.82 19.76
N VAL A 192 -10.14 14.54 18.77
CA VAL A 192 -10.26 13.32 17.96
C VAL A 192 -10.10 12.07 18.82
N LEU A 193 -9.14 12.03 19.75
CA LEU A 193 -8.91 10.87 20.62
C LEU A 193 -10.05 10.68 21.64
N LEU A 194 -10.58 11.76 22.21
CA LEU A 194 -11.74 11.72 23.10
C LEU A 194 -13.00 11.26 22.35
N SER A 195 -13.22 11.77 21.13
CA SER A 195 -14.33 11.35 20.28
C SER A 195 -14.23 9.87 19.87
N ALA A 196 -13.02 9.31 19.85
CA ALA A 196 -12.78 7.89 19.58
C ALA A 196 -13.02 6.98 20.81
N GLY A 197 -13.42 7.54 21.96
CA GLY A 197 -13.70 6.78 23.18
C GLY A 197 -12.48 6.53 24.07
N CYS A 198 -11.41 7.33 23.94
CA CYS A 198 -10.23 7.17 24.77
C CYS A 198 -10.55 7.42 26.25
N SER A 199 -10.23 6.45 27.12
CA SER A 199 -10.45 6.61 28.55
C SER A 199 -9.48 7.63 29.15
N VAL A 200 -10.04 8.65 29.81
CA VAL A 200 -9.30 9.68 30.53
C VAL A 200 -8.73 9.20 31.87
N HIS A 201 -9.14 8.02 32.32
CA HIS A 201 -8.73 7.44 33.60
C HIS A 201 -7.56 6.46 33.47
N LEU A 202 -7.25 6.02 32.26
CA LEU A 202 -6.14 5.10 32.03
C LEU A 202 -4.81 5.82 32.28
N GLY A 203 -4.09 5.40 33.31
CA GLY A 203 -2.74 5.85 33.60
C GLY A 203 -1.72 5.24 32.64
N ASN A 204 -0.65 5.98 32.34
CA ASN A 204 0.43 5.42 31.52
C ASN A 204 1.09 4.23 32.24
N PRO A 205 1.38 3.12 31.54
CA PRO A 205 1.96 1.92 32.16
C PRO A 205 3.28 2.18 32.91
N GLY A 206 4.11 3.11 32.43
CA GLY A 206 5.43 3.37 33.02
C GLY A 206 5.44 4.25 34.27
N ASN A 207 4.43 5.08 34.49
CA ASN A 207 4.43 6.05 35.60
C ASN A 207 3.10 6.16 36.36
N GLY A 208 2.07 5.40 35.96
CA GLY A 208 0.73 5.44 36.54
C GLY A 208 0.02 6.79 36.44
N ARG A 209 0.60 7.78 35.75
CA ARG A 209 0.02 9.13 35.67
C ARG A 209 -1.15 9.12 34.70
N THR A 210 -2.29 9.59 35.18
CA THR A 210 -3.47 9.82 34.35
C THR A 210 -3.22 11.00 33.40
N PRO A 211 -3.95 11.08 32.27
CA PRO A 211 -3.98 12.24 31.39
C PRO A 211 -4.13 13.57 32.16
N LEU A 212 -4.95 13.59 33.22
CA LEU A 212 -5.14 14.77 34.07
C LEU A 212 -3.88 15.13 34.88
N HIS A 213 -3.17 14.15 35.43
CA HIS A 213 -1.90 14.39 36.10
C HIS A 213 -0.86 14.99 35.12
N VAL A 214 -0.84 14.51 33.88
CA VAL A 214 0.05 15.04 32.83
C VAL A 214 -0.32 16.48 32.47
N ALA A 215 -1.60 16.79 32.28
CA ALA A 215 -2.06 18.16 32.00
C ALA A 215 -1.72 19.14 33.13
N SER A 216 -1.94 18.73 34.40
CA SER A 216 -1.61 19.53 35.59
C SER A 216 -0.11 19.80 35.72
N LEU A 217 0.73 18.79 35.41
CA LEU A 217 2.18 18.96 35.40
C LEU A 217 2.61 20.00 34.36
N LEU A 218 2.10 19.91 33.13
CA LEU A 218 2.43 20.84 32.05
C LEU A 218 2.02 22.27 32.37
N LEU A 219 0.83 22.47 32.96
CA LEU A 219 0.37 23.80 33.36
C LEU A 219 1.29 24.42 34.43
N ARG A 220 1.77 23.61 35.38
CA ARG A 220 2.78 24.04 36.37
C ARG A 220 4.12 24.37 35.71
N THR A 221 4.59 23.56 34.78
CA THR A 221 5.86 23.79 34.07
C THR A 221 5.81 25.04 33.19
N LEU A 222 4.69 25.28 32.49
CA LEU A 222 4.47 26.50 31.71
C LEU A 222 4.38 27.74 32.61
N ALA A 223 3.83 27.63 33.82
CA ALA A 223 3.73 28.72 34.77
C ALA A 223 5.05 29.07 35.48
N VAL A 224 6.00 28.12 35.57
CA VAL A 224 7.29 28.32 36.27
C VAL A 224 8.39 28.86 35.33
N GLY A 225 8.18 28.88 34.02
CA GLY A 225 9.10 29.48 33.05
C GLY A 225 10.26 28.56 32.68
N SER A 226 10.36 28.28 31.37
CA SER A 226 11.57 27.81 30.68
C SER A 226 12.11 26.43 31.09
N HIS A 227 11.62 25.37 30.44
CA HIS A 227 12.42 24.34 29.76
C HIS A 227 11.45 23.27 29.24
N PRO A 228 11.33 23.06 27.91
CA PRO A 228 10.73 21.83 27.41
C PRO A 228 11.60 20.69 27.92
N VAL A 229 11.00 19.71 28.59
CA VAL A 229 11.68 18.47 28.97
C VAL A 229 12.05 17.77 27.65
N GLU A 230 13.23 18.07 27.13
CA GLU A 230 13.91 17.19 26.20
C GLU A 230 14.00 15.84 26.92
N GLN A 231 13.45 14.83 26.26
CA GLN A 231 13.47 13.47 26.78
C GLN A 231 14.92 13.03 26.89
N GLU A 232 15.46 13.02 28.11
CA GLU A 232 16.60 12.18 28.43
C GLU A 232 16.20 10.74 28.09
N GLY A 233 16.72 10.25 26.96
CA GLY A 233 16.74 8.84 26.67
C GLY A 233 17.55 8.16 27.77
N GLN A 234 16.89 7.33 28.57
CA GLN A 234 17.62 6.35 29.37
C GLN A 234 18.34 5.40 28.41
N PRO A 235 19.66 5.18 28.60
CA PRO A 235 20.40 4.20 27.82
C PRO A 235 19.86 2.80 28.17
N GLY A 236 19.70 1.97 27.15
CA GLY A 236 19.37 0.56 27.32
C GLY A 236 20.36 -0.08 28.27
N GLY A 237 19.85 -0.61 29.38
CA GLY A 237 20.61 -1.46 30.27
C GLY A 237 20.95 -2.76 29.56
N ASP A 238 22.25 -3.07 29.60
CA ASP A 238 22.82 -4.36 29.25
C ASP A 238 22.09 -5.50 29.94
N GLY A 239 21.84 -6.56 29.17
CA GLY A 239 21.40 -7.86 29.66
C GLY A 239 22.08 -8.93 28.82
N GLN A 240 23.07 -9.58 29.45
CA GLN A 240 23.83 -10.75 28.98
C GLN A 240 22.94 -11.92 28.55
#